data_AF-A0A3C0BED0-F1
#
_entry.id   AF-A0A3C0BED0-F1
#
_cell.length_a   1.000
_cell.length_b   1.000
_cell.length_c   1.000
_cell.angle_alpha   90.00
_cell.angle_beta   90.00
_cell.angle_gamma   90.00
#
_symmetry.space_group_name_H-M   'P 1'
#
loop_
_entity.id
_entity.type
_entity.pdbx_description
1 polymer ?
#
loop_
_entity_poly.entity_id
_entity_poly.type
_entity_poly.pdbx_seq_one_letter_code
_entity_poly.pdbx_strand_id
1 'polypeptide(L)'
;MKALLATLIIVISNALFTEAFAQTKVYRGNSESYSDCLFTIQDNKIYRKNSTSYSDCLYTMKDQKVYQGNSTSYSDCLYTISGNKIYSGSSTSYSDCLYTLSGDKIYNGNSTSYSNCLFTLKLNRVYQGNSTSYSDCLITINGVFKLAIIACLIGPY
;
A
#
# COMPACT_ATOMS: atom_id res chain seq x y z
N MET A 1 46.41 -11.19 16.55
CA MET A 1 45.49 -12.04 15.75
C MET A 1 44.04 -12.05 16.27
N LYS A 2 43.79 -12.00 17.59
CA LYS A 2 42.41 -11.94 18.16
C LYS A 2 41.64 -10.64 17.87
N ALA A 3 42.31 -9.49 17.83
CA ALA A 3 41.67 -8.19 17.57
C ALA A 3 41.16 -8.06 16.12
N LEU A 4 41.85 -8.68 15.15
CA LEU A 4 41.45 -8.71 13.74
C LEU A 4 40.21 -9.59 13.50
N LEU A 5 40.06 -10.68 14.25
CA LEU A 5 38.87 -11.53 14.19
C LEU A 5 37.63 -10.79 14.74
N ALA A 6 37.79 -10.04 15.85
CA ALA A 6 36.69 -9.31 16.47
C ALA A 6 36.19 -8.15 15.60
N THR A 7 37.08 -7.40 14.95
CA THR A 7 36.68 -6.35 14.00
C THR A 7 36.07 -6.92 12.73
N LEU A 8 36.55 -8.07 12.23
CA LEU A 8 35.92 -8.75 11.08
C LEU A 8 34.48 -9.20 11.39
N ILE A 9 34.25 -9.73 12.60
CA ILE A 9 32.92 -10.16 13.06
C ILE A 9 31.97 -8.95 13.21
N ILE A 10 32.46 -7.83 13.76
CA ILE A 10 31.67 -6.60 13.94
C ILE A 10 31.33 -5.92 12.61
N VAL A 11 32.21 -6.01 11.60
CA VAL A 11 31.95 -5.47 10.26
C VAL A 11 30.94 -6.36 9.50
N ILE A 12 30.99 -7.69 9.67
CA ILE A 12 30.04 -8.62 9.04
C ILE A 12 28.63 -8.48 9.64
N SER A 13 28.50 -8.20 10.94
CA SER A 13 27.18 -7.99 11.57
C SER A 13 26.46 -6.71 11.10
N ASN A 14 27.18 -5.74 10.53
CA ASN A 14 26.61 -4.48 10.02
C ASN A 14 26.34 -4.49 8.51
N ALA A 15 26.65 -5.58 7.79
CA ALA A 15 26.64 -5.60 6.32
C ALA A 15 25.46 -6.37 5.69
N LEU A 16 24.53 -6.96 6.46
CA LEU A 16 23.54 -7.90 5.90
C LEU A 16 22.11 -7.74 6.42
N PHE A 17 21.69 -6.52 6.74
CA PHE A 17 20.27 -6.21 6.85
C PHE A 17 19.88 -5.24 5.72
N THR A 18 20.07 -5.66 4.47
CA THR A 18 19.14 -5.22 3.43
C THR A 18 17.84 -5.92 3.76
N GLU A 19 16.91 -5.23 4.41
CA GLU A 19 15.52 -5.71 4.49
C GLU A 19 15.01 -5.80 3.06
N ALA A 20 15.13 -6.99 2.46
CA ALA A 20 14.46 -7.30 1.22
C ALA A 20 12.97 -7.26 1.55
N PHE A 21 12.33 -6.12 1.26
CA PHE A 21 10.88 -6.04 1.35
C PHE A 21 10.33 -7.06 0.37
N ALA A 22 9.73 -8.13 0.90
CA ALA A 22 9.09 -9.14 0.08
C ALA A 22 8.08 -8.45 -0.84
N GLN A 23 8.14 -8.80 -2.13
CA GLN A 23 7.22 -8.27 -3.13
C GLN A 23 5.78 -8.59 -2.74
N THR A 24 4.89 -7.60 -2.83
CA THR A 24 3.47 -7.77 -2.58
C THR A 24 2.70 -7.69 -3.89
N LYS A 25 1.81 -8.65 -4.13
CA LYS A 25 0.95 -8.67 -5.32
C LYS A 25 -0.51 -8.47 -4.92
N VAL A 26 -1.22 -7.69 -5.73
CA VAL A 26 -2.64 -7.43 -5.58
C VAL A 26 -3.36 -8.00 -6.79
N TYR A 27 -4.35 -8.84 -6.55
CA TYR A 27 -5.09 -9.58 -7.56
C TYR A 27 -6.56 -9.21 -7.54
N ARG A 28 -7.25 -9.38 -8.67
CA ARG A 28 -8.68 -9.18 -8.79
C ARG A 28 -9.47 -10.29 -8.08
N GLY A 29 -10.47 -9.88 -7.31
CA GLY A 29 -11.41 -10.77 -6.62
C GLY A 29 -10.70 -11.74 -5.68
N ASN A 30 -11.15 -12.99 -5.70
CA ASN A 30 -10.62 -14.06 -4.83
C ASN A 30 -9.39 -14.79 -5.40
N SER A 31 -8.88 -14.36 -6.55
CA SER A 31 -7.81 -15.05 -7.29
C SER A 31 -6.42 -14.67 -6.77
N GLU A 32 -5.44 -15.57 -6.97
CA GLU A 32 -4.00 -15.27 -6.90
C GLU A 32 -3.29 -15.65 -8.21
N SER A 33 -4.05 -15.79 -9.29
CA SER A 33 -3.54 -16.19 -10.59
C SER A 33 -2.74 -15.07 -11.25
N TYR A 34 -1.69 -15.43 -11.98
CA TYR A 34 -0.83 -14.48 -12.69
C TYR A 34 -1.63 -13.51 -13.58
N SER A 35 -2.67 -13.99 -14.29
CA SER A 35 -3.52 -13.20 -15.17
C SER A 35 -4.37 -12.15 -14.44
N ASP A 36 -4.70 -12.41 -13.17
CA ASP A 36 -5.56 -11.54 -12.36
C ASP A 36 -4.77 -10.52 -11.54
N CYS A 37 -3.44 -10.55 -11.62
CA CYS A 37 -2.58 -9.58 -10.96
C CYS A 37 -2.85 -8.17 -11.51
N LEU A 38 -3.30 -7.28 -10.64
CA LEU A 38 -3.57 -5.88 -10.92
C LEU A 38 -2.33 -5.03 -10.68
N PHE A 39 -1.65 -5.27 -9.57
CA PHE A 39 -0.51 -4.49 -9.12
C PHE A 39 0.58 -5.38 -8.51
N THR A 40 1.82 -4.95 -8.72
CA THR A 40 3.00 -5.45 -8.01
C THR A 40 3.58 -4.29 -7.21
N ILE A 41 3.73 -4.47 -5.91
CA ILE A 41 4.34 -3.51 -5.00
C ILE A 41 5.71 -4.06 -4.64
N GLN A 42 6.74 -3.29 -4.94
CA GLN A 42 8.11 -3.64 -4.61
C GLN A 42 8.84 -2.39 -4.13
N ASP A 43 9.50 -2.52 -2.98
CA ASP A 43 10.13 -1.42 -2.26
C ASP A 43 9.12 -0.28 -2.03
N ASN A 44 9.41 0.89 -2.59
CA ASN A 44 8.57 2.06 -2.50
C ASN A 44 7.77 2.33 -3.78
N LYS A 45 7.64 1.35 -4.68
CA LYS A 45 6.99 1.53 -5.99
C LYS A 45 5.85 0.55 -6.18
N ILE A 46 4.87 1.00 -6.98
CA ILE A 46 3.70 0.23 -7.37
C ILE A 46 3.69 0.19 -8.89
N TYR A 47 3.68 -1.02 -9.43
CA TYR A 47 3.76 -1.30 -10.85
C TYR A 47 2.47 -1.93 -11.36
N ARG A 48 2.23 -1.78 -12.65
CA ARG A 48 1.12 -2.42 -13.35
C ARG A 48 1.34 -3.94 -13.44
N LYS A 49 0.31 -4.71 -13.08
CA LYS A 49 0.27 -6.18 -13.16
C LYS A 49 1.50 -6.80 -12.48
N ASN A 50 2.13 -7.79 -13.11
CA ASN A 50 3.30 -8.50 -12.61
C ASN A 50 4.65 -7.80 -12.89
N SER A 51 4.62 -6.59 -13.45
CA SER A 51 5.85 -5.90 -13.84
C SER A 51 6.58 -5.29 -12.64
N THR A 52 7.89 -5.08 -12.79
CA THR A 52 8.72 -4.24 -11.91
C THR A 52 9.57 -3.27 -12.73
N SER A 53 9.18 -3.06 -14.00
CA SER A 53 9.91 -2.22 -14.94
C SER A 53 9.63 -0.75 -14.66
N TYR A 54 10.64 0.11 -14.84
CA TYR A 54 10.52 1.55 -14.65
C TYR A 54 9.34 2.16 -15.43
N SER A 55 9.11 1.71 -16.67
CA SER A 55 8.03 2.18 -17.55
C SER A 55 6.63 1.78 -17.07
N ASP A 56 6.51 0.74 -16.25
CA ASP A 56 5.24 0.24 -15.72
C ASP A 56 4.95 0.75 -14.31
N CYS A 57 5.84 1.58 -13.75
CA CYS A 57 5.63 2.20 -12.45
C CYS A 57 4.44 3.16 -12.53
N LEU A 58 3.40 2.84 -11.77
CA LEU A 58 2.18 3.63 -11.65
C LEU A 58 2.31 4.65 -10.53
N TYR A 59 2.93 4.27 -9.41
CA TYR A 59 3.05 5.14 -8.25
C TYR A 59 4.38 4.94 -7.52
N THR A 60 4.86 6.03 -6.91
CA THR A 60 6.01 6.02 -5.99
C THR A 60 5.54 6.49 -4.62
N MET A 61 5.96 5.80 -3.56
CA MET A 61 5.66 6.11 -2.17
C MET A 61 6.89 6.76 -1.54
N LYS A 62 6.71 7.89 -0.88
CA LYS A 62 7.79 8.57 -0.16
C LYS A 62 7.22 9.50 0.89
N ASP A 63 7.79 9.52 2.09
CA ASP A 63 7.44 10.46 3.17
C ASP A 63 5.93 10.55 3.44
N GLN A 64 5.27 9.40 3.59
CA GLN A 64 3.82 9.28 3.80
C GLN A 64 2.95 9.83 2.64
N LYS A 65 3.54 10.00 1.46
CA LYS A 65 2.84 10.44 0.25
C LYS A 65 2.92 9.40 -0.85
N VAL A 66 1.92 9.42 -1.72
CA VAL A 66 1.86 8.61 -2.93
C VAL A 66 1.86 9.55 -4.12
N TYR A 67 2.80 9.35 -5.02
CA TYR A 67 3.06 10.19 -6.19
C TYR A 67 2.76 9.43 -7.46
N GLN A 68 2.40 10.14 -8.52
CA GLN A 68 2.19 9.57 -9.85
C GLN A 68 3.53 9.13 -10.48
N GLY A 69 3.53 7.91 -11.03
CA GLY A 69 4.64 7.32 -11.77
C GLY A 69 5.90 7.13 -10.92
N ASN A 70 7.05 7.51 -11.48
CA ASN A 70 8.36 7.47 -10.82
C ASN A 70 8.71 8.77 -10.09
N SER A 71 7.80 9.76 -10.08
CA SER A 71 8.07 11.08 -9.53
C SER A 71 7.99 11.11 -8.00
N THR A 72 8.65 12.09 -7.40
CA THR A 72 8.40 12.52 -6.01
C THR A 72 8.23 14.04 -5.91
N SER A 73 7.87 14.68 -7.03
CA SER A 73 7.63 16.12 -7.10
C SER A 73 6.31 16.47 -6.43
N TYR A 74 6.25 17.65 -5.81
CA TYR A 74 5.05 18.13 -5.13
C TYR A 74 3.80 18.13 -6.03
N SER A 75 3.94 18.53 -7.30
CA SER A 75 2.86 18.56 -8.29
C SER A 75 2.27 17.20 -8.63
N ASP A 76 3.05 16.12 -8.44
CA ASP A 76 2.66 14.76 -8.77
C ASP A 76 2.15 14.00 -7.54
N CYS A 77 2.08 14.67 -6.38
CA CYS A 77 1.52 14.09 -5.16
C CYS A 77 0.01 13.88 -5.35
N LEU A 78 -0.42 12.62 -5.30
CA LEU A 78 -1.83 12.24 -5.45
C LEU A 78 -2.52 12.10 -4.10
N TYR A 79 -1.79 11.56 -3.11
CA TYR A 79 -2.32 11.30 -1.79
C TYR A 79 -1.31 11.63 -0.71
N THR A 80 -1.80 12.16 0.40
CA THR A 80 -1.05 12.32 1.65
C THR A 80 -1.71 11.46 2.72
N ILE A 81 -0.91 10.63 3.37
CA ILE A 81 -1.35 9.77 4.47
C ILE A 81 -0.90 10.46 5.76
N SER A 82 -1.82 10.70 6.69
CA SER A 82 -1.50 11.28 7.99
C SER A 82 -2.31 10.58 9.07
N GLY A 83 -1.61 9.86 9.95
CA GLY A 83 -2.24 9.00 10.95
C GLY A 83 -3.14 7.95 10.30
N ASN A 84 -4.43 7.98 10.64
CA ASN A 84 -5.45 7.08 10.09
C ASN A 84 -6.25 7.71 8.93
N LYS A 85 -5.80 8.83 8.36
CA LYS A 85 -6.50 9.54 7.30
C LYS A 85 -5.68 9.62 6.03
N ILE A 86 -6.40 9.65 4.91
CA ILE A 86 -5.82 9.79 3.58
C ILE A 86 -6.49 10.99 2.92
N TYR A 87 -5.67 11.90 2.42
CA TYR A 87 -6.08 13.17 1.86
C TYR A 87 -5.72 13.25 0.38
N SER A 88 -6.45 14.05 -0.37
CA SER A 88 -6.11 14.36 -1.76
C SER A 88 -4.88 15.26 -1.85
N GLY A 89 -4.03 14.97 -2.82
CA GLY A 89 -2.82 15.73 -3.09
C GLY A 89 -1.85 15.76 -1.93
N SER A 90 -1.27 16.93 -1.69
CA SER A 90 -0.32 17.24 -0.62
C SER A 90 -0.96 17.75 0.67
N SER A 91 -2.30 17.82 0.72
CA SER A 91 -3.06 18.46 1.79
C SER A 91 -3.22 17.56 3.02
N THR A 92 -3.53 18.17 4.16
CA THR A 92 -4.03 17.50 5.37
C THR A 92 -5.28 18.19 5.93
N SER A 93 -5.93 19.01 5.11
CA SER A 93 -7.14 19.76 5.48
C SER A 93 -8.33 18.82 5.62
N TYR A 94 -9.24 19.14 6.54
CA TYR A 94 -10.45 18.34 6.79
C TYR A 94 -11.29 18.12 5.52
N SER A 95 -11.43 19.14 4.67
CA SER A 95 -12.18 19.09 3.40
C SER A 95 -11.59 18.13 2.37
N ASP A 96 -10.28 17.88 2.45
CA ASP A 96 -9.54 17.11 1.45
C ASP A 96 -9.37 15.65 1.89
N CYS A 97 -9.89 15.30 3.06
CA CYS A 97 -9.88 13.95 3.56
C CYS A 97 -10.78 13.06 2.68
N LEU A 98 -10.14 12.11 2.01
CA LEU A 98 -10.80 11.11 1.16
C LEU A 98 -11.23 9.90 1.98
N TYR A 99 -10.38 9.45 2.92
CA TYR A 99 -10.66 8.27 3.71
C TYR A 99 -10.26 8.41 5.17
N THR A 100 -11.02 7.71 6.01
CA THR A 100 -10.64 7.39 7.39
C THR A 100 -10.50 5.88 7.52
N LEU A 101 -9.38 5.45 8.08
CA LEU A 101 -9.08 4.06 8.40
C LEU A 101 -9.44 3.82 9.86
N SER A 102 -10.13 2.73 10.15
CA SER A 102 -10.42 2.31 11.53
C SER A 102 -10.50 0.79 11.60
N GLY A 103 -9.60 0.19 12.39
CA GLY A 103 -9.45 -1.25 12.46
C GLY A 103 -9.16 -1.85 11.09
N ASP A 104 -10.03 -2.74 10.65
CA ASP A 104 -9.98 -3.43 9.36
C ASP A 104 -10.79 -2.74 8.26
N LYS A 105 -11.32 -1.53 8.51
CA LYS A 105 -12.24 -0.85 7.60
C LYS A 105 -11.68 0.44 7.04
N ILE A 106 -12.11 0.73 5.81
CA ILE A 106 -11.87 1.98 5.09
C ILE A 106 -13.23 2.68 4.94
N TYR A 107 -13.30 3.92 5.38
CA TYR A 107 -14.51 4.73 5.35
C TYR A 107 -14.34 5.95 4.46
N ASN A 108 -15.44 6.41 3.87
CA ASN A 108 -15.48 7.62 3.08
C ASN A 108 -15.33 8.88 3.95
N GLY A 109 -14.44 9.77 3.54
CA GLY A 109 -14.19 11.05 4.17
C GLY A 109 -13.75 10.94 5.64
N ASN A 110 -14.34 11.79 6.48
CA ASN A 110 -13.98 11.91 7.90
C ASN A 110 -14.79 11.03 8.85
N SER A 111 -15.73 10.23 8.35
CA SER A 111 -16.66 9.45 9.16
C SER A 111 -16.16 8.02 9.38
N THR A 112 -16.61 7.39 10.46
CA THR A 112 -16.47 5.95 10.73
C THR A 112 -17.83 5.27 10.91
N SER A 113 -18.91 5.93 10.47
CA SER A 113 -20.26 5.39 10.52
C SER A 113 -20.41 4.18 9.60
N TYR A 114 -21.25 3.23 9.99
CA TYR A 114 -21.51 1.99 9.24
C TYR A 114 -21.86 2.25 7.76
N SER A 115 -22.70 3.25 7.48
CA SER A 115 -23.13 3.64 6.12
C SER A 115 -22.02 4.22 5.26
N ASN A 116 -20.94 4.72 5.87
CA ASN A 116 -19.79 5.28 5.16
C ASN A 116 -18.66 4.27 4.99
N CYS A 117 -18.81 3.03 5.45
CA CYS A 117 -17.83 1.98 5.22
C CYS A 117 -17.80 1.63 3.74
N LEU A 118 -16.68 1.90 3.07
CA LEU A 118 -16.46 1.59 1.67
C LEU A 118 -15.92 0.18 1.50
N PHE A 119 -15.03 -0.24 2.40
CA PHE A 119 -14.35 -1.53 2.30
C PHE A 119 -14.06 -2.12 3.67
N THR A 120 -14.06 -3.45 3.73
CA THR A 120 -13.63 -4.24 4.88
C THR A 120 -12.50 -5.16 4.47
N LEU A 121 -11.39 -5.12 5.19
CA LEU A 121 -10.28 -6.05 5.07
C LEU A 121 -10.56 -7.26 5.97
N LYS A 122 -10.41 -8.47 5.46
CA LYS A 122 -10.38 -9.67 6.30
C LYS A 122 -9.33 -10.62 5.77
N LEU A 123 -8.42 -11.03 6.65
CA LEU A 123 -7.21 -11.76 6.29
C LEU A 123 -6.40 -10.97 5.25
N ASN A 124 -6.31 -11.47 4.03
CA ASN A 124 -5.60 -10.86 2.91
C ASN A 124 -6.53 -10.38 1.79
N ARG A 125 -7.83 -10.24 2.08
CA ARG A 125 -8.84 -9.86 1.09
C ARG A 125 -9.55 -8.59 1.48
N VAL A 126 -9.86 -7.76 0.48
CA VAL A 126 -10.69 -6.57 0.65
C VAL A 126 -12.05 -6.81 0.02
N TYR A 127 -13.08 -6.50 0.77
CA TYR A 127 -14.49 -6.71 0.43
C TYR A 127 -15.20 -5.36 0.32
N GLN A 128 -16.26 -5.32 -0.50
CA GLN A 128 -17.10 -4.15 -0.63
C GLN A 128 -17.94 -3.90 0.64
N GLY A 129 -17.97 -2.65 1.07
CA GLY A 129 -18.73 -2.17 2.22
C GLY A 129 -18.37 -2.89 3.50
N ASN A 130 -19.42 -3.27 4.25
CA ASN A 130 -19.29 -4.00 5.51
C ASN A 130 -19.24 -5.53 5.34
N SER A 131 -19.28 -6.03 4.10
CA SER A 131 -19.36 -7.46 3.83
C SER A 131 -18.02 -8.17 4.05
N THR A 132 -18.08 -9.49 4.24
CA THR A 132 -16.91 -10.39 4.13
C THR A 132 -17.26 -11.66 3.32
N SER A 133 -18.33 -11.58 2.54
CA SER A 133 -18.81 -12.66 1.68
C SER A 133 -17.90 -12.84 0.46
N TYR A 134 -17.74 -14.08 0.00
CA TYR A 134 -16.89 -14.39 -1.16
C TYR A 134 -17.27 -13.61 -2.42
N SER A 135 -18.57 -13.37 -2.66
CA SER A 135 -19.09 -12.61 -3.80
C SER A 135 -18.66 -11.15 -3.82
N ASP A 136 -18.40 -10.58 -2.64
CA ASP A 136 -18.15 -9.15 -2.46
C ASP A 136 -16.66 -8.85 -2.37
N CYS A 137 -15.80 -9.88 -2.53
CA CYS A 137 -14.36 -9.72 -2.56
C CYS A 137 -13.94 -8.98 -3.83
N LEU A 138 -13.29 -7.84 -3.64
CA LEU A 138 -12.81 -6.98 -4.73
C LEU A 138 -11.38 -7.31 -5.12
N ILE A 139 -10.53 -7.56 -4.12
CA ILE A 139 -9.12 -7.90 -4.33
C ILE A 139 -8.61 -8.90 -3.27
N THR A 140 -7.61 -9.69 -3.68
CA THR A 140 -6.79 -10.54 -2.82
C THR A 140 -5.35 -10.04 -2.86
N ILE A 141 -4.68 -10.01 -1.71
CA ILE A 141 -3.32 -9.49 -1.54
C ILE A 141 -2.42 -10.65 -1.12
N ASN A 142 -1.29 -10.82 -1.80
CA ASN A 142 -0.27 -11.79 -1.42
C ASN A 142 1.00 -11.02 -1.07
N GLY A 143 1.41 -11.05 0.21
CA GLY A 143 2.55 -10.30 0.73
C GLY A 143 2.17 -9.33 1.86
N VAL A 144 3.15 -8.55 2.32
CA VAL A 144 2.97 -7.57 3.41
C VAL A 144 2.45 -6.26 2.85
N PHE A 145 1.43 -5.69 3.48
CA PHE A 145 0.84 -4.43 3.04
C PHE A 145 0.45 -3.52 4.19
N LYS A 146 0.36 -2.23 3.90
CA LYS A 146 -0.28 -1.24 4.76
C LYS A 146 -1.66 -0.94 4.20
N LEU A 147 -2.70 -0.99 5.04
CA LEU A 147 -4.08 -0.73 4.61
C LEU A 147 -4.23 0.63 3.90
N ALA A 148 -3.47 1.64 4.33
CA ALA A 148 -3.48 2.95 3.69
C ALA A 148 -3.05 2.91 2.21
N ILE A 149 -2.05 2.09 1.87
CA ILE A 149 -1.60 1.94 0.48
C ILE A 149 -2.67 1.22 -0.34
N ILE A 150 -3.30 0.21 0.23
CA ILE A 150 -4.40 -0.50 -0.43
C ILE A 150 -5.58 0.45 -0.69
N ALA A 151 -5.94 1.30 0.29
CA ALA A 151 -6.96 2.33 0.12
C ALA A 151 -6.65 3.31 -1.03
N CYS A 152 -5.38 3.73 -1.17
CA CYS A 152 -4.95 4.56 -2.30
C CYS A 152 -5.06 3.85 -3.65
N LEU A 153 -4.89 2.51 -3.69
CA LEU A 153 -4.96 1.72 -4.93
C LEU A 153 -6.38 1.42 -5.39
N ILE A 154 -7.27 1.13 -4.45
CA ILE A 154 -8.66 0.82 -4.77
C ILE A 154 -9.49 2.08 -5.03
N GLY A 155 -9.06 3.25 -4.53
CA GLY A 155 -9.65 4.54 -4.89
C GLY A 155 -11.16 4.67 -4.60
N PRO A 156 -11.75 5.87 -4.76
CA PRO A 156 -13.17 6.04 -4.59
C PRO A 156 -13.75 5.91 -6.01
N TYR A 157 -14.36 4.78 -6.32
CA TYR A 157 -15.24 4.70 -7.49
C TYR A 157 -16.65 5.12 -7.09
#